data_AF-A0A3D5E6X3-F1
#
_entry.id   AF-A0A3D5E6X3-F1
#
_cell.length_a   1.000
_cell.length_b   1.000
_cell.length_c   1.000
_cell.angle_alpha   90.00
_cell.angle_beta   90.00
_cell.angle_gamma   90.00
#
_symmetry.space_group_name_H-M   'P 1'
#
loop_
_entity.id
_entity.type
_entity.pdbx_description
1 polymer ?
#
loop_
_entity_poly.entity_id
_entity_poly.type
_entity_poly.pdbx_seq_one_letter_code
_entity_poly.pdbx_strand_id
1 'polypeptide(L)'
;SWMADRLKELERVGLPRNAIAIDPGIAFGKSHDEDLQALRRLCELGTAGQPLLLAHSRKNYIGTVSGAGPEDRDLETHISTALAYVQGARIFRVHDVAGTRRTLAMAAAIATATAGNFSPDENSWPWAAGVTASDAIAEKAVIEPPQGQRW
;
A
#
# COMPACT_ATOMS: atom_id res chain seq x y z
N SER A 1 -21.13 -15.37 -10.88
CA SER A 1 -20.07 -15.63 -9.88
C SER A 1 -20.56 -15.04 -8.58
N TRP A 2 -20.24 -15.64 -7.43
CA TRP A 2 -20.83 -15.27 -6.14
C TRP A 2 -20.90 -13.74 -5.91
N MET A 3 -19.81 -13.02 -6.17
CA MET A 3 -19.75 -11.56 -5.99
C MET A 3 -20.67 -10.78 -6.95
N ALA A 4 -20.67 -11.14 -8.24
CA ALA A 4 -21.54 -10.51 -9.23
C ALA A 4 -23.02 -10.76 -8.93
N ASP A 5 -23.35 -11.94 -8.43
CA ASP A 5 -24.72 -12.30 -8.06
C ASP A 5 -25.17 -11.52 -6.82
N ARG A 6 -24.27 -11.30 -5.85
CA ARG A 6 -24.54 -10.47 -4.68
C ARG A 6 -24.71 -8.99 -5.00
N LEU A 7 -23.91 -8.44 -5.92
CA LEU A 7 -24.10 -7.06 -6.40
C LEU A 7 -25.49 -6.86 -7.03
N LYS A 8 -25.94 -7.80 -7.88
CA LYS A 8 -27.27 -7.74 -8.50
C LYS A 8 -28.39 -7.78 -7.46
N GLU A 9 -28.24 -8.59 -6.42
CA GLU A 9 -29.23 -8.67 -5.35
C GLU A 9 -29.29 -7.40 -4.50
N LEU A 10 -28.15 -6.77 -4.20
CA LEU A 10 -28.10 -5.47 -3.52
C LEU A 10 -28.76 -4.37 -4.36
N GLU A 11 -28.53 -4.37 -5.67
CA GLU A 11 -29.20 -3.44 -6.59
C GLU A 11 -30.72 -3.63 -6.62
N ARG A 12 -31.20 -4.88 -6.62
CA ARG A 12 -32.65 -5.19 -6.60
C ARG A 12 -33.37 -4.67 -5.35
N VAL A 13 -32.69 -4.61 -4.21
CA VAL A 13 -33.25 -4.05 -2.97
C VAL A 13 -33.05 -2.52 -2.87
N GLY A 14 -32.57 -1.88 -3.94
CA GLY A 14 -32.46 -0.43 -4.05
C GLY A 14 -31.17 0.17 -3.50
N LEU A 15 -30.13 -0.63 -3.19
CA LEU A 15 -28.84 -0.06 -2.81
C LEU A 15 -28.13 0.52 -4.04
N PRO A 16 -27.75 1.80 -4.03
CA PRO A 16 -26.99 2.37 -5.13
C PRO A 16 -25.55 1.85 -5.13
N ARG A 17 -24.95 1.69 -6.32
CA ARG A 17 -23.58 1.16 -6.46
C ARG A 17 -22.52 1.93 -5.67
N ASN A 18 -22.68 3.24 -5.51
CA ASN A 18 -21.74 4.09 -4.77
C ASN A 18 -21.84 3.91 -3.25
N ALA A 19 -22.83 3.16 -2.74
CA ALA A 19 -22.92 2.76 -1.34
C ALA A 19 -22.33 1.37 -1.07
N ILE A 20 -21.71 0.74 -2.07
CA ILE A 20 -21.19 -0.63 -1.99
C ILE A 20 -19.68 -0.61 -2.13
N ALA A 21 -18.99 -1.30 -1.22
CA ALA A 21 -17.58 -1.66 -1.36
C ALA A 21 -17.44 -3.18 -1.38
N ILE A 22 -16.38 -3.68 -2.02
CA ILE A 22 -16.07 -5.11 -2.11
C ILE A 22 -14.89 -5.40 -1.18
N ASP A 23 -15.01 -6.43 -0.34
CA ASP A 23 -13.91 -6.97 0.47
C ASP A 23 -13.66 -8.44 0.08
N PRO A 24 -12.43 -8.84 -0.30
CA PRO A 24 -12.10 -10.23 -0.59
C PRO A 24 -12.15 -11.17 0.63
N GLY A 25 -12.25 -10.61 1.84
CA GLY A 25 -12.32 -11.36 3.09
C GLY A 25 -11.03 -12.14 3.35
N ILE A 26 -9.89 -11.44 3.39
CA ILE A 26 -8.59 -12.04 3.74
C ILE A 26 -8.69 -12.73 5.10
N ALA A 27 -8.14 -13.94 5.24
CA ALA A 27 -8.21 -14.82 6.41
C ALA A 27 -9.63 -15.20 6.86
N PHE A 28 -10.59 -15.19 5.94
CA PHE A 28 -11.92 -15.75 6.16
C PHE A 28 -12.17 -16.93 5.23
N GLY A 29 -12.21 -18.14 5.80
CA GLY A 29 -12.52 -19.37 5.08
C GLY A 29 -11.50 -19.77 4.00
N LYS A 30 -10.28 -19.25 4.08
CA LYS A 30 -9.16 -19.48 3.15
C LYS A 30 -7.94 -19.96 3.92
N SER A 31 -7.11 -20.77 3.28
CA SER A 31 -5.75 -21.04 3.74
C SER A 31 -4.87 -19.79 3.58
N HIS A 32 -3.74 -19.76 4.29
CA HIS A 32 -2.79 -18.64 4.17
C HIS A 32 -2.20 -18.52 2.76
N ASP A 33 -2.07 -19.64 2.04
CA ASP A 33 -1.64 -19.63 0.64
C ASP A 33 -2.70 -18.98 -0.26
N GLU A 34 -3.97 -19.36 -0.11
CA GLU A 34 -5.08 -18.73 -0.83
C GLU A 34 -5.22 -17.23 -0.52
N ASP A 35 -4.97 -16.81 0.72
CA ASP A 35 -4.94 -15.39 1.10
C ASP A 35 -3.84 -14.61 0.36
N LEU A 36 -2.64 -15.18 0.28
CA LEU A 36 -1.54 -14.57 -0.46
C LEU A 36 -1.82 -14.53 -1.97
N GLN A 37 -2.43 -15.59 -2.52
CA GLN A 37 -2.87 -15.61 -3.92
C GLN A 37 -3.95 -14.55 -4.19
N ALA A 38 -4.91 -14.38 -3.28
CA ALA A 38 -5.95 -13.35 -3.38
C ALA A 38 -5.34 -11.93 -3.33
N LEU A 39 -4.38 -11.69 -2.43
CA LEU A 39 -3.65 -10.43 -2.36
C LEU A 39 -2.80 -10.17 -3.60
N ARG A 40 -2.19 -11.20 -4.20
CA ARG A 40 -1.41 -11.09 -5.43
C ARG A 40 -2.26 -10.73 -6.65
N ARG A 41 -3.53 -11.11 -6.64
CA ARG A 41 -4.49 -10.94 -7.76
C ARG A 41 -5.56 -9.90 -7.44
N LEU A 42 -5.29 -9.01 -6.49
CA LEU A 42 -6.28 -8.07 -5.96
C LEU A 42 -6.86 -7.16 -7.05
N CYS A 43 -6.05 -6.80 -8.05
CA CYS A 43 -6.46 -5.96 -9.18
C CYS A 43 -7.59 -6.59 -10.02
N GLU A 44 -7.71 -7.91 -10.06
CA GLU A 44 -8.76 -8.61 -10.80
C GLU A 44 -10.15 -8.31 -10.22
N LEU A 45 -10.23 -8.06 -8.90
CA LEU A 45 -11.47 -7.67 -8.21
C LEU A 45 -11.88 -6.23 -8.50
N GLY A 46 -10.93 -5.37 -8.89
CA GLY A 46 -11.19 -3.96 -9.20
C GLY A 46 -12.03 -3.75 -10.47
N THR A 47 -12.16 -4.78 -11.31
CA THR A 47 -12.97 -4.75 -12.55
C THR A 47 -14.48 -4.63 -12.32
N ALA A 48 -14.95 -4.82 -11.07
CA ALA A 48 -16.37 -4.75 -10.73
C ALA A 48 -16.93 -3.30 -10.70
N GLY A 49 -16.05 -2.29 -10.57
CA GLY A 49 -16.42 -0.87 -10.56
C GLY A 49 -16.79 -0.31 -9.17
N GLN A 50 -16.83 -1.15 -8.13
CA GLN A 50 -16.95 -0.72 -6.73
C GLN A 50 -15.56 -0.53 -6.10
N PRO A 51 -15.42 0.38 -5.11
CA PRO A 51 -14.19 0.49 -4.33
C PRO A 51 -13.87 -0.82 -3.60
N LEU A 52 -12.60 -1.20 -3.60
CA LEU A 52 -12.09 -2.33 -2.84
C LEU A 52 -11.73 -1.90 -1.42
N LEU A 53 -12.32 -2.58 -0.44
CA LEU A 53 -11.98 -2.54 0.97
C LEU A 53 -11.06 -3.71 1.31
N LEU A 54 -10.01 -3.45 2.10
CA LEU A 54 -9.10 -4.48 2.56
C LEU A 54 -8.99 -4.47 4.09
N ALA A 55 -9.44 -5.55 4.71
CA ALA A 55 -9.28 -5.83 6.13
C ALA A 55 -8.22 -6.92 6.35
N HIS A 56 -6.94 -6.57 6.24
CA HIS A 56 -5.80 -7.52 6.29
C HIS A 56 -4.88 -7.34 7.51
N SER A 57 -4.98 -6.21 8.20
CA SER A 57 -4.06 -5.81 9.28
C SER A 57 -3.95 -6.85 10.40
N ARG A 58 -2.70 -7.18 10.77
CA ARG A 58 -2.30 -8.10 11.84
C ARG A 58 -2.84 -9.54 11.74
N LYS A 59 -3.38 -9.95 10.60
CA LYS A 59 -3.96 -11.29 10.40
C LYS A 59 -2.90 -12.39 10.33
N ASN A 60 -3.34 -13.64 10.55
CA ASN A 60 -2.44 -14.79 10.73
C ASN A 60 -1.62 -15.16 9.49
N TYR A 61 -2.11 -14.89 8.28
CA TYR A 61 -1.31 -15.11 7.05
C TYR A 61 0.02 -14.34 7.10
N ILE A 62 0.04 -13.15 7.72
CA ILE A 62 1.26 -12.36 7.92
C ILE A 62 2.25 -13.09 8.83
N GLY A 63 1.75 -13.65 9.94
CA GLY A 63 2.57 -14.42 10.88
C GLY A 63 3.16 -15.68 10.24
N THR A 64 2.48 -16.29 9.27
CA THR A 64 3.02 -17.43 8.51
C THR A 64 4.21 -17.04 7.63
N VAL A 65 4.27 -15.81 7.14
CA VAL A 65 5.37 -15.32 6.30
C VAL A 65 6.54 -14.79 7.13
N SER A 66 6.25 -14.03 8.19
CA SER A 66 7.26 -13.29 8.98
C SER A 66 7.70 -14.00 10.26
N GLY A 67 6.89 -14.91 10.79
CA GLY A 67 7.05 -15.44 12.14
C GLY A 67 6.59 -14.47 13.25
N ALA A 68 6.12 -13.27 12.90
CA ALA A 68 5.75 -12.24 13.88
C ALA A 68 4.46 -12.59 14.66
N GLY A 69 4.47 -12.27 15.96
CA GLY A 69 3.30 -12.29 16.82
C GLY A 69 2.25 -11.26 16.37
N PRO A 70 0.96 -11.38 16.75
CA PRO A 70 -0.10 -10.50 16.26
C PRO A 70 0.16 -8.99 16.43
N GLU A 71 0.79 -8.59 17.53
CA GLU A 71 1.07 -7.17 17.83
C GLU A 71 2.26 -6.60 17.05
N ASP A 72 3.15 -7.46 16.56
CA ASP A 72 4.39 -7.08 15.88
C ASP A 72 4.25 -7.05 14.34
N ARG A 73 3.04 -7.19 13.81
CA ARG A 73 2.75 -7.34 12.36
C ARG A 73 2.52 -6.02 11.62
N ASP A 74 2.83 -4.88 12.25
CA ASP A 74 2.53 -3.58 11.66
C ASP A 74 3.42 -3.31 10.43
N LEU A 75 4.70 -3.70 10.46
CA LEU A 75 5.59 -3.54 9.31
C LEU A 75 5.07 -4.29 8.08
N GLU A 76 4.72 -5.55 8.21
CA GLU A 76 4.19 -6.37 7.12
C GLU A 76 2.78 -5.92 6.71
N THR A 77 1.97 -5.44 7.65
CA THR A 77 0.69 -4.80 7.35
C THR A 77 0.90 -3.57 6.46
N HIS A 78 1.90 -2.73 6.75
CA HIS A 78 2.24 -1.57 5.95
C HIS A 78 2.70 -1.97 4.55
N ILE A 79 3.61 -2.95 4.43
CA ILE A 79 4.08 -3.44 3.13
C ILE A 79 2.91 -3.94 2.28
N SER A 80 2.07 -4.80 2.84
CA SER A 80 0.90 -5.33 2.13
C SER A 80 -0.15 -4.25 1.81
N THR A 81 -0.29 -3.21 2.65
CA THR A 81 -1.15 -2.05 2.37
C THR A 81 -0.65 -1.26 1.16
N ALA A 82 0.65 -0.98 1.07
CA ALA A 82 1.24 -0.26 -0.06
C ALA A 82 1.02 -1.03 -1.38
N LEU A 83 1.26 -2.35 -1.38
CA LEU A 83 1.03 -3.19 -2.56
C LEU A 83 -0.44 -3.24 -2.95
N ALA A 84 -1.36 -3.36 -1.98
CA ALA A 84 -2.79 -3.36 -2.23
C ALA A 84 -3.29 -2.02 -2.79
N TYR A 85 -2.74 -0.89 -2.33
CA TYR A 85 -3.04 0.43 -2.87
C TYR A 85 -2.71 0.52 -4.37
N VAL A 86 -1.51 0.08 -4.75
CA VAL A 86 -1.06 0.03 -6.16
C VAL A 86 -1.96 -0.89 -6.99
N GLN A 87 -2.45 -1.98 -6.40
CA GLN A 87 -3.39 -2.90 -7.04
C GLN A 87 -4.85 -2.41 -7.07
N GLY A 88 -5.15 -1.21 -6.59
CA GLY A 88 -6.47 -0.58 -6.72
C GLY A 88 -7.34 -0.58 -5.46
N ALA A 89 -6.85 -1.10 -4.31
CA ALA A 89 -7.56 -0.94 -3.03
C ALA A 89 -7.64 0.52 -2.61
N ARG A 90 -8.79 0.93 -2.06
CA ARG A 90 -9.06 2.34 -1.68
C ARG A 90 -9.57 2.51 -0.26
N ILE A 91 -10.04 1.45 0.38
CA ILE A 91 -10.48 1.49 1.78
C ILE A 91 -9.66 0.46 2.56
N PHE A 92 -9.05 0.88 3.67
CA PHE A 92 -8.19 0.01 4.47
C PHE A 92 -8.69 -0.02 5.91
N ARG A 93 -8.95 -1.21 6.44
CA ARG A 93 -9.29 -1.43 7.84
C ARG A 93 -8.04 -1.91 8.58
N VAL A 94 -7.47 -1.03 9.40
CA VAL A 94 -6.15 -1.22 10.04
C VAL A 94 -6.17 -0.94 11.53
N HIS A 95 -5.19 -1.50 12.25
CA HIS A 95 -4.98 -1.21 13.68
C HIS A 95 -4.04 -0.01 13.87
N ASP A 96 -2.86 -0.01 13.22
CA ASP A 96 -1.98 1.17 13.20
C ASP A 96 -2.39 2.17 12.12
N VAL A 97 -3.22 3.14 12.50
CA VAL A 97 -3.68 4.20 11.61
C VAL A 97 -2.55 5.15 11.21
N ALA A 98 -1.65 5.49 12.14
CA ALA A 98 -0.61 6.48 11.90
C ALA A 98 0.44 5.95 10.92
N GLY A 99 0.92 4.72 11.13
CA GLY A 99 1.82 4.04 10.20
C GLY A 99 1.17 3.84 8.83
N THR A 100 -0.07 3.35 8.79
CA THR A 100 -0.81 3.15 7.54
C THR A 100 -0.96 4.44 6.73
N ARG A 101 -1.23 5.59 7.38
CA ARG A 101 -1.31 6.88 6.67
C ARG A 101 0.01 7.25 6.00
N ARG A 102 1.14 7.05 6.69
CA ARG A 102 2.48 7.30 6.12
C ARG A 102 2.78 6.35 4.96
N THR A 103 2.43 5.08 5.11
CA THR A 103 2.53 4.07 4.05
C THR A 103 1.74 4.46 2.81
N LEU A 104 0.47 4.86 2.97
CA LEU A 104 -0.38 5.25 1.85
C LEU A 104 0.12 6.53 1.17
N ALA A 105 0.64 7.50 1.93
CA ALA A 105 1.26 8.70 1.35
C ALA A 105 2.46 8.34 0.47
N MET A 106 3.34 7.45 0.96
CA MET A 106 4.48 6.98 0.18
C MET A 106 4.05 6.16 -1.05
N ALA A 107 3.10 5.23 -0.88
CA ALA A 107 2.60 4.43 -1.99
C ALA A 107 1.94 5.30 -3.08
N ALA A 108 1.16 6.31 -2.67
CA ALA A 108 0.56 7.27 -3.59
C ALA A 108 1.61 8.09 -4.34
N ALA A 109 2.63 8.58 -3.63
CA ALA A 109 3.76 9.28 -4.24
C ALA A 109 4.43 8.42 -5.32
N ILE A 110 4.80 7.18 -4.99
CA ILE A 110 5.42 6.25 -5.94
C ILE A 110 4.51 5.95 -7.13
N ALA A 111 3.21 5.73 -6.90
CA ALA A 111 2.27 5.33 -7.94
C ALA A 111 1.89 6.47 -8.91
N THR A 112 2.07 7.73 -8.51
CA THR A 112 1.57 8.89 -9.26
C THR A 112 2.63 9.94 -9.58
N ALA A 113 3.87 9.77 -9.13
CA ALA A 113 4.95 10.72 -9.35
C ALA A 113 5.15 10.98 -10.86
N THR A 114 5.18 12.25 -11.22
CA THR A 114 5.66 12.73 -12.51
C THR A 114 7.03 13.39 -12.33
N ALA A 115 7.78 13.52 -13.42
CA ALA A 115 9.07 14.21 -13.39
C ALA A 115 8.91 15.60 -12.74
N GLY A 116 9.72 15.89 -11.73
CA GLY A 116 9.66 17.15 -10.99
C GLY A 116 8.89 17.15 -9.67
N ASN A 117 7.94 16.22 -9.44
CA ASN A 117 7.06 16.28 -8.25
C ASN A 117 7.82 16.22 -6.91
N PHE A 118 8.97 15.53 -6.92
CA PHE A 118 9.86 15.40 -5.77
C PHE A 118 11.28 15.83 -6.16
N SER A 119 11.38 16.80 -7.07
CA SER A 119 12.67 17.38 -7.44
C SER A 119 13.34 17.97 -6.19
N PRO A 120 14.65 17.75 -6.05
CA PRO A 120 15.35 18.27 -4.90
C PRO A 120 15.40 19.80 -4.95
N ASP A 121 15.41 20.38 -3.76
CA ASP A 121 15.64 21.80 -3.52
C ASP A 121 17.02 22.02 -2.88
N GLU A 122 17.31 23.25 -2.49
CA GLU A 122 18.54 23.62 -1.78
C GLU A 122 18.77 22.87 -0.45
N ASN A 123 17.73 22.25 0.12
CA ASN A 123 17.80 21.51 1.38
C ASN A 123 17.86 19.99 1.17
N SER A 124 17.80 19.53 -0.07
CA SER A 124 17.71 18.11 -0.41
C SER A 124 19.10 17.50 -0.47
N TRP A 125 19.51 16.80 0.58
CA TRP A 125 20.76 16.05 0.59
C TRP A 125 20.58 14.64 -0.01
N PRO A 126 21.54 14.12 -0.81
CA PRO A 126 22.73 14.81 -1.33
C PRO A 126 22.45 15.70 -2.55
N TRP A 127 21.23 15.68 -3.08
CA TRP A 127 20.87 16.16 -4.41
C TRP A 127 20.49 17.65 -4.53
N ALA A 128 21.15 18.60 -3.86
CA ALA A 128 20.70 20.00 -3.91
C ALA A 128 20.68 20.60 -5.32
N ALA A 129 19.99 21.73 -5.52
CA ALA A 129 19.91 22.39 -6.82
C ALA A 129 21.29 22.59 -7.47
N GLY A 130 21.48 22.01 -8.67
CA GLY A 130 22.75 22.05 -9.42
C GLY A 130 23.69 20.87 -9.16
N VAL A 131 23.40 20.00 -8.19
CA VAL A 131 24.14 18.74 -7.96
C VAL A 131 23.81 17.73 -9.05
N THR A 132 24.85 17.17 -9.67
CA THR A 132 24.75 16.13 -10.69
C THR A 132 25.00 14.74 -10.12
N ALA A 133 24.72 13.69 -10.91
CA ALA A 133 24.99 12.32 -10.47
C ALA A 133 26.48 12.04 -10.20
N SER A 134 27.37 12.74 -10.91
CA SER A 134 28.81 12.65 -10.68
C SER A 134 29.22 13.25 -9.34
N ASP A 135 28.55 14.33 -8.91
CA ASP A 135 28.79 14.97 -7.62
C ASP A 135 28.36 14.07 -6.45
N ALA A 136 27.32 13.25 -6.65
CA ALA A 136 26.80 12.33 -5.64
C ALA A 136 27.63 11.04 -5.47
N ILE A 137 28.57 10.75 -6.37
CA ILE A 137 29.45 9.57 -6.29
C ILE A 137 30.93 9.93 -6.11
N ALA A 138 31.23 11.23 -5.95
CA ALA A 138 32.58 11.70 -5.70
C ALA A 138 33.09 11.21 -4.32
N GLU A 139 34.40 10.98 -4.19
CA GLU A 139 35.03 10.55 -2.91
C GLU A 139 34.79 11.53 -1.76
N LYS A 140 34.45 12.78 -2.07
CA LYS A 140 34.10 13.81 -1.09
C LYS A 140 32.74 14.40 -1.41
N ALA A 141 31.88 14.38 -0.40
CA ALA A 141 30.58 15.02 -0.38
C ALA A 141 30.64 16.47 -0.86
N VAL A 142 29.88 16.84 -1.90
CA VAL A 142 29.72 18.26 -2.27
C VAL A 142 28.94 19.02 -1.19
N ILE A 143 28.07 18.32 -0.46
CA ILE A 143 27.29 18.84 0.68
C ILE A 143 27.40 17.85 1.84
N GLU A 144 27.71 18.34 3.04
CA GLU A 144 27.82 17.51 4.24
C GLU A 144 26.49 16.82 4.58
N PRO A 145 26.51 15.54 5.00
CA PRO A 145 25.31 14.82 5.38
C PRO A 145 24.62 15.45 6.61
N PRO A 146 23.28 15.47 6.64
CA PRO A 146 22.53 15.75 7.85
C PRO A 146 22.92 14.78 8.97
N GLN A 147 22.81 15.24 10.22
CA GLN A 147 23.16 14.44 11.39
C GLN A 147 22.46 13.07 11.35
N GLY A 148 23.24 11.99 11.45
CA GLY A 148 22.75 10.62 11.47
C GLY A 148 22.62 9.95 10.09
N GLN A 149 22.84 10.68 8.99
CA GLN A 149 22.97 10.09 7.65
C GLN A 149 24.45 9.85 7.30
N ARG A 150 24.70 8.85 6.46
CA ARG A 150 26.01 8.54 5.88
C ARG A 150 25.85 8.39 4.37
N TRP A 151 26.89 8.74 3.63
CA TRP A 151 27.03 8.39 2.22
C TRP A 151 27.11 6.87 2.03
#